data_AF-A0A952ZTL4-F1
#
_entry.id   AF-A0A952ZTL4-F1
#
_cell.length_a   1.000
_cell.length_b   1.000
_cell.length_c   1.000
_cell.angle_alpha   90.00
_cell.angle_beta   90.00
_cell.angle_gamma   90.00
#
_symmetry.space_group_name_H-M   'P 1'
#
loop_
_entity.id
_entity.type
_entity.pdbx_description
1 polymer ?
#
loop_
_entity_poly.entity_id
_entity_poly.type
_entity_poly.pdbx_seq_one_letter_code
_entity_poly.pdbx_strand_id
1 'polypeptide(L)'
;MKELREKLTALAELLEKAEKDRFSRYIRTQLEGSDETVRDFLRSNELWGGAGSIADEAGVECDDVARRNFWAAMSSLGKAQISAGVTNPRTPFWTDAFAQWLTAGI
;
A
#
# COMPACT_ATOMS: atom_id res chain seq x y z
N MET A 1 -15.75 1.93 0.85
CA MET A 1 -14.85 1.75 2.02
C MET A 1 -14.53 0.30 2.30
N LYS A 2 -15.50 -0.63 2.27
CA LYS A 2 -15.27 -2.07 2.47
C LYS A 2 -14.08 -2.64 1.66
N GLU A 3 -14.10 -2.50 0.33
CA GLU A 3 -13.03 -3.01 -0.54
C GLU A 3 -11.65 -2.43 -0.20
N LEU A 4 -11.56 -1.12 0.08
CA LEU A 4 -10.31 -0.47 0.42
C LEU A 4 -9.74 -0.99 1.76
N ARG A 5 -10.61 -1.24 2.74
CA ARG A 5 -10.23 -1.86 4.01
C ARG A 5 -9.73 -3.29 3.80
N GLU A 6 -10.42 -4.10 2.99
CA GLU A 6 -10.00 -5.47 2.67
C GLU A 6 -8.60 -5.49 2.02
N LYS A 7 -8.34 -4.58 1.07
CA LYS A 7 -7.01 -4.45 0.44
C LYS A 7 -5.92 -4.00 1.42
N LEU A 8 -6.22 -3.07 2.32
CA LEU A 8 -5.29 -2.66 3.37
C LEU A 8 -5.01 -3.78 4.37
N THR A 9 -6.02 -4.57 4.74
CA THR A 9 -5.85 -5.75 5.61
C THR A 9 -4.92 -6.76 4.95
N ALA A 10 -5.16 -7.10 3.67
CA ALA A 10 -4.30 -8.00 2.93
C ALA A 10 -2.86 -7.47 2.81
N LEU A 11 -2.69 -6.17 2.60
CA LEU A 11 -1.37 -5.53 2.59
C LEU A 11 -0.66 -5.65 3.95
N ALA A 12 -1.37 -5.42 5.06
CA ALA A 12 -0.79 -5.55 6.40
C ALA A 12 -0.34 -6.99 6.69
N GLU A 13 -1.13 -7.98 6.29
CA GLU A 13 -0.78 -9.41 6.42
C GLU A 13 0.44 -9.79 5.58
N LEU A 14 0.55 -9.25 4.36
CA LEU A 14 1.72 -9.47 3.50
C LEU A 14 2.99 -8.90 4.13
N LEU A 15 2.90 -7.68 4.67
CA LEU A 15 4.03 -7.01 5.32
C LEU A 15 4.45 -7.72 6.61
N GLU A 16 3.49 -8.25 7.37
CA GLU A 16 3.78 -9.06 8.56
C GLU A 16 4.54 -10.34 8.19
N LYS A 17 4.10 -11.04 7.14
CA LYS A 17 4.79 -12.25 6.64
C LYS A 17 6.19 -11.97 6.10
N ALA A 18 6.43 -10.74 5.63
CA ALA A 18 7.73 -10.28 5.14
C ALA A 18 8.60 -9.64 6.24
N GLU A 19 8.24 -9.81 7.52
CA GLU A 19 8.94 -9.24 8.68
C GLU A 19 9.02 -7.70 8.66
N LYS A 20 8.12 -7.04 7.92
CA LYS A 20 7.97 -5.58 7.85
C LYS A 20 7.00 -5.07 8.91
N ASP A 21 7.24 -5.50 10.15
CA ASP A 21 6.39 -5.27 11.32
C ASP A 21 5.99 -3.81 11.52
N ARG A 22 6.94 -2.88 11.34
CA ARG A 22 6.69 -1.43 11.50
C ARG A 22 5.51 -0.98 10.61
N PHE A 23 5.52 -1.37 9.35
CA PHE A 23 4.50 -0.97 8.39
C PHE A 23 3.20 -1.74 8.58
N SER A 24 3.28 -3.04 8.85
CA SER A 24 2.09 -3.86 9.13
C SER A 24 1.31 -3.33 10.33
N ARG A 25 1.98 -3.11 11.48
CA ARG A 25 1.35 -2.58 12.69
C ARG A 25 0.76 -1.20 12.45
N TYR A 26 1.48 -0.32 11.73
CA TYR A 26 0.99 1.01 11.42
C TYR A 26 -0.31 0.97 10.60
N ILE A 27 -0.39 0.13 9.56
CA ILE A 27 -1.62 -0.05 8.77
C ILE A 27 -2.75 -0.60 9.63
N ARG A 28 -2.47 -1.59 10.50
CA ARG A 28 -3.48 -2.15 11.42
C ARG A 28 -4.05 -1.10 12.36
N THR A 29 -3.22 -0.22 12.92
CA THR A 29 -3.70 0.91 13.75
C THR A 29 -4.64 1.83 12.98
N GLN A 30 -4.39 2.12 11.70
CA GLN A 30 -5.32 2.93 10.90
C GLN A 30 -6.64 2.19 10.64
N LEU A 31 -6.59 0.87 10.45
CA LEU A 31 -7.75 0.02 10.21
C LEU A 31 -8.68 -0.09 11.42
N GLU A 32 -8.17 0.03 12.65
CA GLU A 32 -8.96 0.08 13.89
C GLU A 32 -9.79 1.36 14.01
N GLY A 33 -9.42 2.41 13.26
CA GLY A 33 -10.12 3.70 13.23
C GLY A 33 -11.43 3.70 12.45
N SER A 34 -12.07 4.88 12.43
CA SER A 34 -13.29 5.12 11.67
C SER A 34 -13.05 5.07 10.16
N ASP A 35 -14.12 5.05 9.36
CA ASP A 35 -13.99 5.17 7.90
C ASP A 35 -13.32 6.47 7.45
N GLU A 36 -13.45 7.53 8.24
CA GLU A 36 -12.74 8.80 8.01
C GLU A 36 -11.24 8.64 8.26
N THR A 37 -10.84 8.04 9.38
CA THR A 37 -9.43 7.74 9.69
C THR A 37 -8.77 6.92 8.57
N VAL A 38 -9.45 5.86 8.10
CA VAL A 38 -8.94 5.05 6.99
C VAL A 38 -8.87 5.86 5.69
N ARG A 39 -9.88 6.69 5.41
CA ARG A 39 -9.89 7.54 4.21
C ARG A 39 -8.76 8.59 4.25
N ASP A 40 -8.45 9.13 5.41
CA ASP A 40 -7.34 10.08 5.59
C ASP A 40 -6.01 9.39 5.35
N PHE A 41 -5.80 8.22 5.97
CA PHE A 41 -4.62 7.40 5.73
C PHE A 41 -4.43 7.03 4.26
N LEU A 42 -5.51 6.62 3.56
CA LEU A 42 -5.45 6.28 2.14
C LEU A 42 -4.99 7.45 1.26
N ARG A 43 -5.22 8.70 1.68
CA ARG A 43 -4.82 9.93 0.97
C ARG A 43 -3.50 10.50 1.49
N SER A 44 -2.87 9.85 2.45
CA SER A 44 -1.76 10.42 3.20
C SER A 44 -0.41 10.22 2.51
N ASN A 45 0.57 11.05 2.88
CA ASN A 45 1.94 10.91 2.39
C ASN A 45 2.69 9.78 3.11
N GLU A 46 2.21 9.33 4.26
CA GLU A 46 2.71 8.14 4.94
C GLU A 46 2.48 6.90 4.08
N LEU A 47 1.35 6.81 3.36
CA LEU A 47 1.10 5.73 2.41
C LEU A 47 1.76 5.96 1.04
N TRP A 48 1.55 7.13 0.42
CA TRP A 48 1.88 7.38 -0.99
C TRP A 48 2.97 8.43 -1.23
N GLY A 49 3.64 8.91 -0.18
CA GLY A 49 4.57 10.03 -0.24
C GLY A 49 5.88 9.75 -0.98
N GLY A 50 6.99 10.19 -0.39
CA GLY A 50 8.34 9.99 -0.92
C GLY A 50 9.14 9.10 0.01
N ALA A 51 10.42 9.45 0.20
CA ALA A 51 11.28 8.82 1.21
C ALA A 51 10.56 8.69 2.55
N GLY A 52 10.61 7.49 3.15
CA GLY A 52 9.91 7.20 4.41
C GLY A 52 8.48 6.67 4.27
N SER A 53 7.86 6.76 3.08
CA SER A 53 6.49 6.28 2.86
C SER A 53 6.43 4.76 2.70
N ILE A 54 5.26 4.17 2.96
CA ILE A 54 5.04 2.74 2.77
C ILE A 54 5.28 2.35 1.31
N ALA A 55 4.81 3.15 0.34
CA ALA A 55 5.05 2.89 -1.07
C ALA A 55 6.55 2.86 -1.43
N ASP A 56 7.36 3.69 -0.80
CA ASP A 56 8.79 3.78 -1.07
C ASP A 56 9.60 2.68 -0.36
N GLU A 57 9.34 2.44 0.93
CA GLU A 57 10.23 1.65 1.78
C GLU A 57 9.75 0.23 2.07
N ALA A 58 8.44 -0.05 2.03
CA ALA A 58 7.93 -1.30 2.61
C ALA A 58 8.26 -2.56 1.78
N GLY A 59 8.61 -2.39 0.50
CA GLY A 59 9.12 -3.46 -0.36
C GLY A 59 10.65 -3.61 -0.36
N VAL A 60 11.39 -2.71 0.30
CA VAL A 60 12.86 -2.71 0.33
C VAL A 60 13.35 -3.85 1.23
N GLU A 61 14.45 -4.51 0.86
CA GLU A 61 15.03 -5.67 1.58
C GLU A 61 14.10 -6.90 1.73
N CYS A 62 12.95 -6.93 1.05
CA CYS A 62 12.15 -8.14 0.90
C CYS A 62 12.82 -9.09 -0.09
N ASP A 63 12.62 -10.40 0.08
CA ASP A 63 12.89 -11.36 -0.98
C ASP A 63 12.02 -11.07 -2.22
N ASP A 64 12.40 -11.65 -3.37
CA ASP A 64 11.72 -11.35 -4.64
C ASP A 64 10.24 -11.70 -4.63
N VAL A 65 9.84 -12.76 -3.93
CA VAL A 65 8.42 -13.19 -3.85
C VAL A 65 7.63 -12.19 -3.01
N ALA A 66 8.12 -11.84 -1.83
CA ALA A 66 7.52 -10.86 -0.95
C ALA A 66 7.44 -9.47 -1.60
N ARG A 67 8.52 -9.04 -2.28
CA ARG A 67 8.58 -7.76 -3.00
C ARG A 67 7.52 -7.69 -4.11
N ARG A 68 7.40 -8.73 -4.92
CA ARG A 68 6.38 -8.79 -5.99
C ARG A 68 4.96 -8.84 -5.42
N ASN A 69 4.73 -9.59 -4.35
CA ASN A 69 3.43 -9.62 -3.69
C ASN A 69 3.06 -8.23 -3.13
N PHE A 70 4.02 -7.52 -2.54
CA PHE A 70 3.84 -6.15 -2.07
C PHE A 70 3.47 -5.21 -3.23
N TRP A 71 4.22 -5.21 -4.34
CA TRP A 71 3.90 -4.37 -5.50
C TRP A 71 2.53 -4.68 -6.09
N ALA A 72 2.14 -5.97 -6.16
CA ALA A 72 0.83 -6.37 -6.64
C ALA A 72 -0.29 -5.85 -5.73
N ALA A 73 -0.10 -5.94 -4.41
CA ALA A 73 -1.04 -5.40 -3.43
C ALA A 73 -1.14 -3.88 -3.53
N MET A 74 -0.02 -3.16 -3.61
CA MET A 74 0.01 -1.70 -3.74
C MET A 74 -0.63 -1.23 -5.05
N SER A 75 -0.32 -1.85 -6.19
CA SER A 75 -0.96 -1.52 -7.48
C SER A 75 -2.47 -1.78 -7.44
N SER A 76 -2.90 -2.90 -6.84
CA SER A 76 -4.32 -3.23 -6.67
C SER A 76 -5.06 -2.24 -5.76
N LEU A 77 -4.43 -1.84 -4.65
CA LEU A 77 -4.95 -0.82 -3.74
C LEU A 77 -5.08 0.54 -4.43
N GLY A 78 -4.04 0.96 -5.14
CA GLY A 78 -4.00 2.23 -5.87
C GLY A 78 -5.09 2.32 -6.94
N LYS A 79 -5.30 1.26 -7.72
CA LYS A 79 -6.40 1.19 -8.71
C LYS A 79 -7.78 1.34 -8.07
N ALA A 80 -8.02 0.68 -6.93
CA ALA A 80 -9.29 0.83 -6.21
C ALA A 80 -9.46 2.22 -5.61
N GLN A 81 -8.39 2.83 -5.09
CA GLN A 81 -8.39 4.21 -4.62
C GLN A 81 -8.76 5.21 -5.72
N ILE A 82 -8.15 5.07 -6.90
CA ILE A 82 -8.44 5.89 -8.09
C ILE A 82 -9.90 5.73 -8.50
N SER A 83 -10.39 4.49 -8.61
CA SER A 83 -11.80 4.24 -8.95
C SER A 83 -12.79 4.82 -7.93
N ALA A 84 -12.40 4.88 -6.65
CA ALA A 84 -13.23 5.39 -5.57
C ALA A 84 -13.10 6.90 -5.33
N GLY A 85 -12.20 7.59 -6.05
CA GLY A 85 -11.90 9.02 -5.83
C GLY A 85 -11.19 9.31 -4.50
N VAL A 86 -10.61 8.29 -3.84
CA VAL A 86 -9.89 8.42 -2.57
C VAL A 86 -8.40 8.36 -2.86
N THR A 87 -7.82 9.46 -3.36
CA THR A 87 -6.43 9.49 -3.85
C THR A 87 -5.61 10.60 -3.24
N ASN A 88 -4.30 10.36 -3.19
CA ASN A 88 -3.25 11.36 -3.08
C ASN A 88 -2.73 11.71 -4.49
N PRO A 89 -2.20 12.92 -4.75
CA PRO A 89 -1.56 13.26 -6.03
C PRO A 89 -0.50 12.25 -6.53
N ARG A 90 0.15 11.51 -5.63
CA ARG A 90 1.14 10.49 -5.94
C ARG A 90 0.58 9.08 -6.13
N THR A 91 -0.68 8.84 -5.77
CA THR A 91 -1.31 7.52 -5.91
C THR A 91 -1.20 6.99 -7.35
N PRO A 92 -1.51 7.75 -8.42
CA PRO A 92 -1.39 7.26 -9.79
C PRO A 92 0.04 6.87 -10.17
N PHE A 93 1.01 7.73 -9.84
CA PHE A 93 2.43 7.49 -10.12
C PHE A 93 2.92 6.17 -9.52
N TRP A 94 2.70 5.95 -8.23
CA TRP A 94 3.12 4.72 -7.56
C TRP A 94 2.37 3.50 -8.09
N THR A 95 1.06 3.63 -8.34
CA THR A 95 0.23 2.56 -8.90
C THR A 95 0.80 2.03 -10.22
N ASP A 96 1.19 2.96 -11.10
CA ASP A 96 1.76 2.65 -12.41
C ASP A 96 3.18 2.12 -12.29
N ALA A 97 4.01 2.68 -11.41
CA ALA A 97 5.36 2.20 -11.17
C ALA A 97 5.37 0.73 -10.71
N PHE A 98 4.55 0.37 -9.72
CA PHE A 98 4.42 -1.01 -9.26
C PHE A 98 3.93 -1.95 -10.35
N ALA A 99 2.97 -1.52 -11.18
CA ALA A 99 2.49 -2.31 -12.30
C ALA A 99 3.61 -2.56 -13.32
N GLN A 100 4.39 -1.54 -13.65
CA GLN A 100 5.52 -1.64 -14.58
C GLN A 100 6.61 -2.57 -14.04
N TRP A 101 6.97 -2.46 -12.77
CA TRP A 101 7.98 -3.34 -12.15
C TRP A 101 7.55 -4.80 -12.14
N LEU A 102 6.27 -5.09 -11.87
CA LEU A 102 5.72 -6.44 -11.97
C LEU A 102 5.81 -7.01 -13.38
N THR A 103 5.52 -6.20 -14.40
CA THR A 103 5.62 -6.59 -15.81
C THR A 103 7.07 -6.79 -16.24
N ALA A 104 7.98 -5.91 -15.79
CA ALA A 104 9.40 -6.00 -16.08
C ALA A 104 10.09 -7.17 -15.35
N GLY A 105 9.51 -7.63 -14.24
CA GLY A 105 10.05 -8.72 -13.44
C GLY A 105 11.35 -8.37 -12.72
N ILE A 106 11.56 -7.09 -12.43
CA ILE A 106 12.70 -6.57 -11.64
C ILE A 106 12.44 -6.65 -10.13
#